data_AF-A0A3D1JLF8-F1
#
_entry.id   AF-A0A3D1JLF8-F1
#
_cell.length_a   1.000
_cell.length_b   1.000
_cell.length_c   1.000
_cell.angle_alpha   90.00
_cell.angle_beta   90.00
_cell.angle_gamma   90.00
#
_symmetry.space_group_name_H-M   'P 1'
#
loop_
_entity.id
_entity.type
_entity.pdbx_description
1 polymer ?
#
loop_
_entity_poly.entity_id
_entity_poly.type
_entity_poly.pdbx_seq_one_letter_code
_entity_poly.pdbx_strand_id
1 'polypeptide(L)'
;MLTWDEEVTSTSQTSFDGGLQKNRSVESAPPSFPLSGFLPPSSATLATPHPIAPDSGAARQHRVNAADKRIINGKTDVNQLVPFKYKWAWEKYLATCANHWMPQEVNMTRDIALWKDPHGLTEDERRIIKRNLGFFVTADSLAANNIVLGTYRHITAPECRQFLLRQAFEEAIHTHAYQYIVESLG
;
A
#
# COMPACT_ATOMS: atom_id res chain seq x y z
N MET A 1 5.33 -20.45 -13.23
CA MET A 1 3.95 -20.37 -13.72
C MET A 1 3.11 -21.06 -12.66
N LEU A 2 2.49 -20.28 -11.77
CA LEU A 2 1.69 -20.81 -10.65
C LEU A 2 0.25 -20.91 -11.15
N THR A 3 -0.21 -22.14 -11.35
CA THR A 3 -1.57 -22.49 -11.79
C THR A 3 -2.49 -22.50 -10.58
N TRP A 4 -3.50 -21.64 -10.58
CA TRP A 4 -4.59 -21.65 -9.60
C TRP A 4 -5.79 -22.37 -10.20
N ASP A 5 -5.81 -23.69 -10.10
CA ASP A 5 -7.01 -24.49 -10.32
C ASP A 5 -7.47 -25.04 -8.96
N GLU A 6 -8.45 -24.38 -8.34
CA GLU A 6 -9.31 -25.02 -7.35
C GLU A 6 -10.78 -24.76 -7.71
N GLU A 7 -11.49 -25.86 -7.94
CA GLU A 7 -12.92 -25.92 -8.28
C GLU A 7 -13.79 -25.40 -7.12
N VAL A 8 -14.69 -24.46 -7.42
CA VAL A 8 -15.74 -24.03 -6.48
C VAL A 8 -16.88 -25.04 -6.54
N THR A 9 -16.91 -26.00 -5.61
CA THR A 9 -18.12 -26.82 -5.39
C THR A 9 -19.08 -26.05 -4.47
N SER A 10 -20.21 -25.61 -5.04
CA SER A 10 -21.31 -25.02 -4.27
C SER A 10 -21.96 -26.11 -3.41
N THR A 11 -22.11 -25.88 -2.10
CA THR A 11 -23.05 -26.64 -1.28
C THR A 11 -23.89 -25.72 -0.42
N SER A 12 -25.19 -25.96 -0.47
CA SER A 12 -26.31 -25.14 -0.02
C SER A 12 -26.39 -24.90 1.48
N GLN A 13 -27.05 -23.78 1.81
CA GLN A 13 -27.46 -23.34 3.14
C GLN A 13 -28.28 -24.37 3.92
N THR A 14 -28.03 -24.47 5.22
CA THR A 14 -29.04 -24.86 6.21
C THR A 14 -28.94 -23.93 7.43
N SER A 15 -30.08 -23.34 7.79
CA SER A 15 -30.30 -22.48 8.96
C SER A 15 -30.49 -23.34 10.21
N PHE A 16 -30.05 -22.88 11.40
CA PHE A 16 -30.81 -22.96 12.66
C PHE A 16 -30.13 -22.14 13.78
N ASP A 17 -30.92 -21.89 14.81
CA ASP A 17 -31.02 -20.71 15.69
C ASP A 17 -30.44 -20.95 17.11
N GLY A 18 -30.05 -19.86 17.79
CA GLY A 18 -30.06 -19.67 19.26
C GLY A 18 -29.08 -20.43 20.20
N GLY A 19 -28.33 -19.68 21.02
CA GLY A 19 -27.89 -20.17 22.35
C GLY A 19 -26.59 -19.59 22.94
N LEU A 20 -26.69 -18.77 23.98
CA LEU A 20 -25.60 -18.35 24.89
C LEU A 20 -24.92 -19.56 25.57
N GLN A 21 -23.58 -19.54 25.75
CA GLN A 21 -22.94 -20.00 26.99
C GLN A 21 -21.47 -19.53 27.18
N LYS A 22 -21.09 -19.49 28.47
CA LYS A 22 -19.99 -18.79 29.15
C LYS A 22 -18.60 -19.45 29.06
N ASN A 23 -17.59 -18.58 29.22
CA ASN A 23 -16.27 -18.74 29.88
C ASN A 23 -15.41 -19.98 29.60
N ARG A 24 -14.19 -19.73 29.09
CA ARG A 24 -12.97 -20.31 29.66
C ARG A 24 -11.74 -19.42 29.41
N SER A 25 -11.25 -18.81 30.48
CA SER A 25 -9.96 -18.14 30.58
C SER A 25 -8.83 -19.18 30.63
N VAL A 26 -7.75 -18.92 29.89
CA VAL A 26 -6.48 -19.65 30.00
C VAL A 26 -5.39 -18.63 30.32
N GLU A 27 -4.91 -18.68 31.56
CA GLU A 27 -3.80 -17.91 32.10
C GLU A 27 -2.56 -18.80 32.08
N SER A 28 -1.46 -18.34 31.47
CA SER A 28 -0.19 -19.06 31.41
C SER A 28 0.92 -18.23 32.08
N ALA A 29 1.39 -18.71 33.23
CA ALA A 29 2.53 -18.17 33.97
C ALA A 29 3.88 -18.58 33.31
N PRO A 30 4.96 -17.78 33.45
CA PRO A 30 6.29 -18.16 33.00
C PRO A 30 7.08 -18.91 34.10
N PRO A 31 8.08 -19.76 33.74
CA PRO A 31 8.83 -20.56 34.70
C PRO A 31 10.00 -19.79 35.33
N SER A 32 10.27 -20.11 36.60
CA SER A 32 11.37 -19.65 37.46
C SER A 32 12.63 -20.53 37.34
N PHE A 33 13.82 -19.92 37.36
CA PHE A 33 15.12 -20.61 37.46
C PHE A 33 15.85 -20.22 38.78
N PRO A 34 16.64 -21.14 39.38
CA PRO A 34 17.20 -20.97 40.73
C PRO A 34 18.52 -20.18 40.77
N LEU A 35 18.74 -19.51 41.91
CA LEU A 35 19.97 -18.82 42.33
C LEU A 35 20.92 -19.77 43.07
N SER A 36 22.24 -19.67 42.85
CA SER A 36 23.25 -19.43 43.92
C SER A 36 24.71 -19.48 43.42
N GLY A 37 25.56 -18.57 43.92
CA GLY A 37 27.03 -18.61 43.81
C GLY A 37 27.75 -17.28 44.19
N PHE A 38 28.23 -17.19 45.45
CA PHE A 38 28.89 -16.07 46.20
C PHE A 38 30.24 -15.52 45.62
N LEU A 39 30.47 -14.18 45.51
CA LEU A 39 31.19 -13.13 46.36
C LEU A 39 32.76 -13.10 46.32
N PRO A 40 33.49 -12.01 46.75
CA PRO A 40 33.60 -10.56 46.41
C PRO A 40 35.10 -10.15 46.10
N PRO A 41 35.68 -8.91 46.23
CA PRO A 41 35.19 -7.60 46.73
C PRO A 41 35.61 -6.33 45.93
N SER A 42 35.00 -5.17 46.25
CA SER A 42 35.67 -4.05 46.94
C SER A 42 35.03 -2.68 46.69
N SER A 43 35.05 -1.86 47.74
CA SER A 43 34.95 -0.39 47.79
C SER A 43 33.58 0.27 47.60
N ALA A 44 32.98 0.61 48.74
CA ALA A 44 31.86 1.53 48.88
C ALA A 44 32.22 2.95 48.40
N THR A 45 31.33 3.55 47.63
CA THR A 45 31.23 5.01 47.48
C THR A 45 29.78 5.38 47.72
N LEU A 46 29.51 6.15 48.79
CA LEU A 46 28.20 6.72 49.06
C LEU A 46 27.92 7.79 48.00
N ALA A 47 27.10 7.47 47.00
CA ALA A 47 26.51 8.47 46.10
C ALA A 47 25.18 8.93 46.70
N THR A 48 25.06 10.25 46.87
CA THR A 48 23.86 10.96 47.28
C THR A 48 22.72 10.72 46.28
N PRO A 49 21.45 10.60 46.72
CA PRO A 49 20.34 10.48 45.79
C PRO A 49 20.12 11.82 45.09
N HIS A 50 20.50 11.92 43.82
CA HIS A 50 19.99 12.96 42.94
C HIS A 50 18.48 12.79 42.80
N PRO A 51 17.66 13.85 42.98
CA PRO A 51 16.24 13.76 42.73
C PRO A 51 16.04 13.47 41.24
N ILE A 52 15.45 12.31 40.93
CA ILE A 52 14.90 12.03 39.60
C ILE A 52 13.79 13.06 39.41
N ALA A 53 14.07 14.09 38.61
CA ALA A 53 13.02 14.96 38.11
C ALA A 53 11.98 14.06 37.43
N PRO A 54 10.68 14.24 37.69
CA PRO A 54 9.69 13.54 36.91
C PRO A 54 9.91 13.94 35.45
N ASP A 55 10.08 12.95 34.58
CA ASP A 55 10.12 13.14 33.13
C ASP A 55 8.74 13.65 32.69
N SER A 56 8.53 14.95 32.88
CA SER A 56 7.32 15.65 32.51
C SER A 56 7.40 15.96 31.02
N GLY A 57 7.04 14.97 30.22
CA GLY A 57 7.18 15.09 28.78
C GLY A 57 6.29 14.16 27.99
N ALA A 58 5.08 13.85 28.48
CA ALA A 58 4.02 13.30 27.62
C ALA A 58 4.06 14.03 26.27
N ALA A 59 4.37 13.32 25.19
CA ALA A 59 4.51 13.89 23.86
C ALA A 59 3.26 14.73 23.59
N ARG A 60 3.40 16.07 23.65
CA ARG A 60 2.28 16.97 23.37
C ARG A 60 1.88 16.66 21.93
N GLN A 61 0.75 15.99 21.75
CA GLN A 61 0.13 15.77 20.46
C GLN A 61 -0.24 17.15 19.90
N HIS A 62 0.71 17.79 19.23
CA HIS A 62 0.52 19.12 18.66
C HIS A 62 -0.27 18.96 17.37
N ARG A 63 -1.46 19.56 17.34
CA ARG A 63 -2.27 19.62 16.12
C ARG A 63 -1.47 20.33 15.02
N VAL A 64 -1.44 19.75 13.84
CA VAL A 64 -0.76 20.37 12.69
C VAL A 64 -1.49 21.65 12.27
N ASN A 65 -0.76 22.73 12.01
CA ASN A 65 -1.30 23.93 11.36
C ASN A 65 -1.07 23.83 9.84
N ALA A 66 -2.10 24.17 9.05
CA ALA A 66 -2.03 24.15 7.59
C ALA A 66 -0.91 25.07 7.06
N ALA A 67 -0.67 26.23 7.67
CA ALA A 67 0.34 27.18 7.20
C ALA A 67 1.76 26.59 7.20
N ASP A 68 2.05 25.66 8.12
CA ASP A 68 3.38 25.09 8.35
C ASP A 68 3.71 23.94 7.39
N LYS A 69 2.71 23.31 6.75
CA LYS A 69 2.95 22.22 5.79
C LYS A 69 3.81 22.70 4.61
N ARG A 70 4.70 21.84 4.11
CA ARG A 70 5.50 22.07 2.90
C ARG A 70 5.47 20.80 2.04
N ILE A 71 5.53 20.94 0.72
CA ILE A 71 5.58 19.76 -0.18
C ILE A 71 6.90 19.01 0.01
N ILE A 72 8.02 19.72 0.14
CA ILE A 72 9.36 19.13 0.35
C ILE A 72 9.97 19.76 1.61
N ASN A 73 10.76 18.99 2.36
CA ASN A 73 11.44 19.41 3.58
C ASN A 73 10.51 19.98 4.69
N GLY A 74 9.25 19.54 4.72
CA GLY A 74 8.29 19.86 5.77
C GLY A 74 8.65 19.20 7.10
N LYS A 75 8.36 19.89 8.21
CA LYS A 75 8.62 19.43 9.59
C LYS A 75 7.34 19.10 10.36
N THR A 76 6.17 19.32 9.76
CA THR A 76 4.88 18.99 10.34
C THR A 76 4.68 17.48 10.38
N ASP A 77 3.89 16.98 11.32
CA ASP A 77 3.52 15.56 11.37
C ASP A 77 2.79 15.13 10.09
N VAL A 78 3.48 14.32 9.27
CA VAL A 78 3.00 13.84 7.97
C VAL A 78 1.97 12.72 8.09
N ASN A 79 1.71 12.20 9.29
CA ASN A 79 0.69 11.19 9.51
C ASN A 79 -0.70 11.83 9.74
N GLN A 80 -0.75 13.14 10.02
CA GLN A 80 -2.00 13.89 10.19
C GLN A 80 -2.44 14.50 8.85
N LEU A 81 -3.47 13.89 8.25
CA LEU A 81 -3.99 14.33 6.96
C LEU A 81 -4.55 15.77 7.02
N VAL A 82 -5.30 16.09 8.07
CA VAL A 82 -5.92 17.41 8.28
C VAL A 82 -5.05 18.32 9.16
N PRO A 83 -5.16 19.65 9.03
CA PRO A 83 -5.94 20.42 8.05
C PRO A 83 -5.27 20.44 6.66
N PHE A 84 -6.05 20.54 5.59
CA PHE A 84 -5.53 20.61 4.22
C PHE A 84 -4.91 21.98 3.89
N LYS A 85 -3.67 21.97 3.38
CA LYS A 85 -3.03 23.14 2.77
C LYS A 85 -3.16 23.09 1.25
N TYR A 86 -2.84 21.95 0.66
CA TYR A 86 -2.81 21.74 -0.79
C TYR A 86 -4.12 21.12 -1.28
N LYS A 87 -5.19 21.92 -1.28
CA LYS A 87 -6.54 21.45 -1.66
C LYS A 87 -6.60 20.82 -3.06
N TRP A 88 -5.81 21.35 -4.00
CA TRP A 88 -5.70 20.78 -5.34
C TRP A 88 -5.28 19.30 -5.33
N ALA A 89 -4.41 18.88 -4.40
CA ALA A 89 -3.95 17.49 -4.32
C ALA A 89 -5.09 16.57 -3.85
N TRP A 90 -5.89 17.05 -2.91
CA TRP A 90 -7.09 16.35 -2.46
C TRP A 90 -8.15 16.26 -3.55
N GLU A 91 -8.37 17.35 -4.30
CA GLU A 91 -9.29 17.37 -5.46
C GLU A 91 -8.84 16.38 -6.54
N LYS A 92 -7.54 16.29 -6.83
CA LYS A 92 -6.99 15.30 -7.75
C LYS A 92 -7.16 13.88 -7.24
N TYR A 93 -6.91 13.63 -5.95
CA TYR A 93 -7.18 12.33 -5.35
C TYR A 93 -8.64 11.90 -5.54
N LEU A 94 -9.60 12.78 -5.21
CA LEU A 94 -11.02 12.48 -5.39
C LEU A 94 -11.40 12.25 -6.86
N ALA A 95 -10.88 13.09 -7.77
CA ALA A 95 -11.13 12.94 -9.20
C ALA A 95 -10.60 11.61 -9.74
N THR A 96 -9.39 11.21 -9.35
CA THR A 96 -8.82 9.92 -9.77
C THR A 96 -9.55 8.74 -9.15
N CYS A 97 -10.02 8.84 -7.90
CA CYS A 97 -10.89 7.82 -7.30
C CYS A 97 -12.22 7.66 -8.05
N ALA A 98 -12.81 8.76 -8.53
CA ALA A 98 -14.04 8.72 -9.32
C ALA A 98 -13.85 8.11 -10.73
N ASN A 99 -12.60 8.04 -11.21
CA ASN A 99 -12.23 7.45 -12.50
C ASN A 99 -11.83 5.97 -12.39
N HIS A 100 -12.32 5.26 -11.37
CA HIS A 100 -12.02 3.83 -11.23
C HIS A 100 -12.56 3.04 -12.43
N TRP A 101 -11.72 2.13 -12.94
CA TRP A 101 -12.03 1.17 -13.99
C TRP A 101 -11.18 -0.09 -13.79
N MET A 102 -11.53 -1.17 -14.46
CA MET A 102 -10.73 -2.39 -14.56
C MET A 102 -10.56 -2.83 -16.01
N PRO A 103 -9.39 -3.36 -16.42
CA PRO A 103 -9.15 -3.73 -17.82
C PRO A 103 -10.16 -4.73 -18.40
N GLN A 104 -10.63 -5.66 -17.56
CA GLN A 104 -11.63 -6.68 -17.91
C GLN A 104 -12.98 -6.10 -18.31
N GLU A 105 -13.26 -4.84 -17.98
CA GLU A 105 -14.49 -4.16 -18.37
C GLU A 105 -14.50 -3.82 -19.88
N VAL A 106 -13.34 -3.86 -20.55
CA VAL A 106 -13.20 -3.62 -21.99
C VAL A 106 -13.22 -4.94 -22.76
N ASN A 107 -14.25 -5.15 -23.59
CA ASN A 107 -14.38 -6.36 -24.40
C ASN A 107 -13.37 -6.40 -25.56
N MET A 108 -12.52 -7.44 -25.58
CA MET A 108 -11.47 -7.64 -26.60
C MET A 108 -11.87 -8.57 -27.76
N THR A 109 -13.11 -9.06 -27.84
CA THR A 109 -13.49 -10.11 -28.81
C THR A 109 -13.24 -9.71 -30.27
N ARG A 110 -13.52 -8.44 -30.63
CA ARG A 110 -13.31 -7.94 -32.00
C ARG A 110 -11.83 -7.79 -32.33
N ASP A 111 -11.06 -7.24 -31.40
CA ASP A 111 -9.62 -7.06 -31.51
C ASP A 111 -8.89 -8.39 -31.65
N ILE A 112 -9.33 -9.42 -30.89
CA ILE A 112 -8.79 -10.79 -31.02
C ILE A 112 -9.08 -11.38 -32.40
N ALA A 113 -10.30 -11.22 -32.91
CA ALA A 113 -10.66 -11.71 -34.24
C ALA A 113 -9.83 -11.02 -35.34
N LEU A 114 -9.69 -9.69 -35.26
CA LEU A 114 -8.88 -8.90 -36.18
C LEU A 114 -7.40 -9.27 -36.10
N TRP A 115 -6.87 -9.49 -34.89
CA TRP A 115 -5.48 -9.87 -34.68
C TRP A 115 -5.17 -11.26 -35.23
N LYS A 116 -6.10 -12.21 -35.14
CA LYS A 116 -5.92 -13.58 -35.63
C LYS A 116 -6.13 -13.73 -37.13
N ASP A 117 -6.87 -12.82 -37.78
CA ASP A 117 -7.06 -12.83 -39.23
C ASP A 117 -5.74 -12.47 -39.96
N PRO A 118 -5.18 -13.36 -40.81
CA PRO A 118 -3.99 -13.06 -41.61
C PRO A 118 -4.13 -11.83 -42.53
N HIS A 119 -5.37 -11.45 -42.87
CA HIS A 119 -5.67 -10.28 -43.70
C HIS A 119 -6.27 -9.12 -42.90
N GLY A 120 -6.39 -9.24 -41.58
CA GLY A 120 -7.01 -8.23 -40.72
C GLY A 120 -6.17 -6.97 -40.53
N LEU A 121 -4.85 -7.12 -40.49
CA LEU A 121 -3.90 -6.01 -40.33
C LEU A 121 -2.71 -6.21 -41.26
N THR A 122 -2.22 -5.12 -41.84
CA THR A 122 -0.95 -5.10 -42.55
C THR A 122 0.23 -5.33 -41.61
N GLU A 123 1.38 -5.70 -42.16
CA GLU A 123 2.60 -5.91 -41.38
C GLU A 123 3.05 -4.65 -40.63
N ASP A 124 2.89 -3.47 -41.22
CA ASP A 124 3.28 -2.22 -40.58
C ASP A 124 2.34 -1.83 -39.43
N GLU A 125 1.04 -2.11 -39.55
CA GLU A 125 0.06 -1.94 -38.45
C GLU A 125 0.36 -2.89 -37.29
N ARG A 126 0.64 -4.18 -37.58
CA ARG A 126 1.03 -5.14 -36.54
C ARG A 126 2.33 -4.73 -35.86
N ARG A 127 3.30 -4.22 -36.63
CA ARG A 127 4.60 -3.77 -36.11
C ARG A 127 4.45 -2.59 -35.16
N ILE A 128 3.62 -1.60 -35.48
CA ILE A 128 3.43 -0.45 -34.59
C ILE A 128 2.72 -0.86 -33.29
N ILE A 129 1.74 -1.76 -33.34
CA ILE A 129 1.06 -2.29 -32.13
C ILE A 129 2.06 -3.03 -31.25
N LYS A 130 2.85 -3.97 -31.81
CA LYS A 130 3.87 -4.72 -31.05
C LYS A 130 4.91 -3.81 -30.38
N ARG A 131 5.37 -2.77 -31.10
CA ARG A 131 6.35 -1.82 -30.55
C ARG A 131 5.78 -0.99 -29.41
N ASN A 132 4.52 -0.51 -29.54
CA ASN A 132 3.87 0.21 -28.46
C ASN A 132 3.66 -0.68 -27.24
N LEU A 133 3.09 -1.89 -27.42
CA LEU A 133 2.87 -2.82 -26.31
C LEU A 133 4.20 -3.20 -25.63
N GLY A 134 5.25 -3.49 -26.40
CA GLY A 134 6.56 -3.83 -25.84
C GLY A 134 7.20 -2.71 -25.02
N PHE A 135 6.96 -1.44 -25.40
CA PHE A 135 7.43 -0.29 -24.62
C PHE A 135 6.61 -0.13 -23.33
N PHE A 136 5.28 -0.05 -23.45
CA PHE A 136 4.43 0.32 -22.32
C PHE A 136 4.26 -0.77 -21.26
N VAL A 137 4.41 -2.06 -21.61
CA VAL A 137 4.38 -3.17 -20.64
C VAL A 137 5.37 -2.96 -19.48
N THR A 138 6.52 -2.32 -19.74
CA THR A 138 7.53 -2.05 -18.70
C THR A 138 7.57 -0.59 -18.27
N ALA A 139 7.21 0.35 -19.14
CA ALA A 139 7.29 1.79 -18.85
C ALA A 139 6.43 2.18 -17.63
N ASP A 140 5.22 1.64 -17.50
CA ASP A 140 4.33 2.01 -16.38
C ASP A 140 4.80 1.44 -15.05
N SER A 141 5.46 0.27 -15.07
CA SER A 141 6.16 -0.26 -13.89
C SER A 141 7.32 0.65 -13.46
N LEU A 142 8.06 1.25 -14.41
CA LEU A 142 9.11 2.22 -14.10
C LEU A 142 8.50 3.50 -13.48
N ALA A 143 7.37 3.98 -14.00
CA ALA A 143 6.66 5.12 -13.45
C ALA A 143 6.17 4.86 -12.01
N ALA A 144 5.51 3.73 -11.77
CA ALA A 144 5.05 3.30 -10.44
C ALA A 144 6.22 3.21 -9.44
N ASN A 145 7.32 2.57 -9.85
CA ASN A 145 8.50 2.41 -9.02
C ASN A 145 9.15 3.76 -8.68
N ASN A 146 9.19 4.70 -9.63
CA ASN A 146 9.70 6.04 -9.36
C ASN A 146 8.78 6.84 -8.42
N ILE A 147 7.46 6.66 -8.49
CA ILE A 147 6.53 7.28 -7.54
C ILE A 147 6.84 6.77 -6.13
N VAL A 148 6.87 5.44 -5.93
CA VAL A 148 7.01 4.82 -4.61
C VAL A 148 8.42 4.98 -4.03
N LEU A 149 9.46 4.67 -4.81
CA LEU A 149 10.84 4.61 -4.33
C LEU A 149 11.58 5.94 -4.50
N GLY A 150 11.28 6.66 -5.57
CA GLY A 150 11.96 7.91 -5.95
C GLY A 150 11.33 9.14 -5.30
N THR A 151 10.01 9.28 -5.43
CA THR A 151 9.30 10.54 -5.15
C THR A 151 8.67 10.57 -3.76
N TYR A 152 7.94 9.52 -3.38
CA TYR A 152 7.06 9.51 -2.22
C TYR A 152 7.75 9.89 -0.91
N ARG A 153 8.97 9.39 -0.71
CA ARG A 153 9.78 9.68 0.49
C ARG A 153 10.12 11.16 0.67
N HIS A 154 10.28 11.89 -0.43
CA HIS A 154 10.68 13.31 -0.42
C HIS A 154 9.49 14.26 -0.31
N ILE A 155 8.29 13.77 -0.62
CA ILE A 155 7.05 14.51 -0.41
C ILE A 155 6.71 14.44 1.08
N THR A 156 6.53 15.61 1.69
CA THR A 156 6.30 15.80 3.14
C THR A 156 4.95 16.45 3.44
N ALA A 157 4.06 16.49 2.44
CA ALA A 157 2.67 16.90 2.60
C ALA A 157 1.74 15.66 2.49
N PRO A 158 0.91 15.36 3.51
CA PRO A 158 0.10 14.14 3.53
C PRO A 158 -0.96 14.09 2.42
N GLU A 159 -1.62 15.21 2.11
CA GLU A 159 -2.60 15.25 1.02
C GLU A 159 -1.98 14.98 -0.37
N CYS A 160 -0.72 15.38 -0.57
CA CYS A 160 0.03 15.04 -1.80
C CYS A 160 0.44 13.57 -1.80
N ARG A 161 0.86 13.02 -0.66
CA ARG A 161 1.13 11.58 -0.52
C ARG A 161 -0.10 10.75 -0.83
N GLN A 162 -1.27 11.14 -0.33
CA GLN A 162 -2.53 10.45 -0.60
C GLN A 162 -2.83 10.38 -2.10
N PHE A 163 -2.61 11.48 -2.84
CA PHE A 163 -2.74 11.48 -4.29
C PHE A 163 -1.72 10.57 -4.98
N LEU A 164 -0.44 10.60 -4.56
CA LEU A 164 0.60 9.73 -5.13
C LEU A 164 0.32 8.24 -4.91
N LEU A 165 -0.29 7.85 -3.79
CA LEU A 165 -0.73 6.47 -3.57
C LEU A 165 -1.78 6.06 -4.61
N ARG A 166 -2.75 6.94 -4.90
CA ARG A 166 -3.74 6.65 -5.94
C ARG A 166 -3.10 6.60 -7.32
N GLN A 167 -2.19 7.51 -7.64
CA GLN A 167 -1.48 7.50 -8.92
C GLN A 167 -0.66 6.21 -9.10
N ALA A 168 0.08 5.77 -8.08
CA ALA A 168 0.82 4.51 -8.14
C ALA A 168 -0.09 3.30 -8.37
N PHE A 169 -1.30 3.32 -7.81
CA PHE A 169 -2.31 2.29 -8.08
C PHE A 169 -2.85 2.35 -9.51
N GLU A 170 -3.06 3.53 -10.08
CA GLU A 170 -3.43 3.66 -11.51
C GLU A 170 -2.35 3.06 -12.43
N GLU A 171 -1.06 3.29 -12.15
CA GLU A 171 0.02 2.68 -12.94
C GLU A 171 0.03 1.13 -12.84
N ALA A 172 -0.43 0.59 -11.70
CA ALA A 172 -0.64 -0.85 -11.56
C ALA A 172 -1.82 -1.33 -12.41
N ILE A 173 -2.91 -0.56 -12.49
CA ILE A 173 -4.03 -0.84 -13.41
C ILE A 173 -3.57 -0.77 -14.87
N HIS A 174 -2.75 0.22 -15.25
CA HIS A 174 -2.21 0.30 -16.61
C HIS A 174 -1.34 -0.92 -16.94
N THR A 175 -0.46 -1.34 -16.02
CA THR A 175 0.35 -2.55 -16.16
C THR A 175 -0.54 -3.80 -16.32
N HIS A 176 -1.60 -3.90 -15.53
CA HIS A 176 -2.60 -4.96 -15.65
C HIS A 176 -3.33 -4.93 -17.00
N ALA A 177 -3.63 -3.74 -17.54
CA ALA A 177 -4.26 -3.60 -18.84
C ALA A 177 -3.39 -4.16 -19.97
N TYR A 178 -2.10 -3.88 -19.99
CA TYR A 178 -1.22 -4.45 -21.01
C TYR A 178 -1.03 -5.95 -20.86
N GLN A 179 -0.97 -6.45 -19.62
CA GLN A 179 -0.95 -7.89 -19.38
C GLN A 179 -2.21 -8.55 -19.96
N TYR A 180 -3.39 -7.99 -19.69
CA TYR A 180 -4.66 -8.47 -20.22
C TYR A 180 -4.70 -8.44 -21.75
N ILE A 181 -4.21 -7.37 -22.39
CA ILE A 181 -4.14 -7.27 -23.85
C ILE A 181 -3.21 -8.35 -24.42
N VAL A 182 -1.99 -8.48 -23.90
CA VAL A 182 -1.01 -9.45 -24.40
C VAL A 182 -1.52 -10.89 -24.22
N GLU A 183 -2.12 -11.22 -23.09
CA GLU A 183 -2.72 -12.53 -22.87
C GLU A 183 -3.90 -12.80 -23.81
N SER A 184 -4.74 -11.81 -24.07
CA SER A 184 -5.90 -11.94 -24.94
C SER A 184 -5.51 -12.19 -26.41
N LEU A 185 -4.46 -11.51 -26.88
CA LEU A 185 -4.01 -11.60 -28.28
C LEU A 185 -3.25 -12.90 -28.58
N GLY A 186 -2.60 -13.49 -27.57
CA GLY A 186 -1.71 -14.65 -27.72
C GLY A 186 -0.42 -14.35 -28.48
#